data_AF-G0RN19-F1
#
_entry.id   AF-G0RN19-F1
#
_cell.length_a   1.000
_cell.length_b   1.000
_cell.length_c   1.000
_cell.angle_alpha   90.00
_cell.angle_beta   90.00
_cell.angle_gamma   90.00
#
_symmetry.space_group_name_H-M   'P 1'
#
loop_
_entity.id
_entity.type
_entity.pdbx_description
1 polymer ?
#
loop_
_entity_poly.entity_id
_entity_poly.type
_entity_poly.pdbx_seq_one_letter_code
_entity_poly.pdbx_strand_id
1 'polypeptide(L)'
;MQLISSLICLSLSASVAQSAIAIGNQIREGGTHYNVAWIEGINPCQADVAIGPESGRECNKNFRLDGTDYYLVGCTDPNTGYAQNPQRLRRVKDDSLYGTCAPVKKKEIDCKGSTHNVVKRYLCG
;
A
#
# COMPACT_ATOMS: atom_id res chain seq x y z
N MET A 1 -11.29 -22.70 56.45
CA MET A 1 -10.40 -23.13 55.35
C MET A 1 -10.99 -22.56 54.07
N GLN A 2 -10.43 -21.45 53.57
CA GLN A 2 -11.02 -20.64 52.49
C GLN A 2 -10.24 -20.94 51.19
N LEU A 3 -10.89 -21.57 50.23
CA LEU A 3 -10.35 -21.85 48.90
C LEU A 3 -10.39 -20.55 48.08
N ILE A 4 -9.22 -20.03 47.74
CA ILE A 4 -9.05 -18.89 46.83
C ILE A 4 -9.12 -19.44 45.40
N SER A 5 -10.24 -19.19 44.71
CA SER A 5 -10.36 -19.42 43.27
C SER A 5 -9.66 -18.28 42.52
N SER A 6 -8.44 -18.53 42.06
CA SER A 6 -7.72 -17.62 41.16
C SER A 6 -8.34 -17.68 39.77
N LEU A 7 -9.14 -16.67 39.41
CA LEU A 7 -9.49 -16.39 38.02
C LEU A 7 -8.25 -15.90 37.28
N ILE A 8 -7.73 -16.72 36.37
CA ILE A 8 -6.71 -16.31 35.40
C ILE A 8 -7.44 -15.66 34.22
N CYS A 9 -7.50 -14.33 34.19
CA CYS A 9 -7.90 -13.58 33.00
C CYS A 9 -6.77 -13.61 31.98
N LEU A 10 -6.84 -14.53 31.00
CA LEU A 10 -6.04 -14.45 29.77
C LEU A 10 -6.49 -13.21 28.98
N SER A 11 -5.78 -12.10 29.13
CA SER A 11 -5.88 -10.98 28.20
C SER A 11 -5.19 -11.38 26.88
N LEU A 12 -5.98 -11.84 25.90
CA LEU A 12 -5.51 -11.92 24.51
C LEU A 12 -5.25 -10.50 24.02
N SER A 13 -3.99 -10.11 23.96
CA SER A 13 -3.55 -8.95 23.19
C SER A 13 -3.80 -9.25 21.71
N ALA A 14 -4.96 -8.85 21.19
CA ALA A 14 -5.21 -8.86 19.76
C ALA A 14 -4.28 -7.81 19.12
N SER A 15 -3.13 -8.24 18.64
CA SER A 15 -2.33 -7.45 17.71
C SER A 15 -3.22 -7.17 16.51
N VAL A 16 -3.69 -5.94 16.35
CA VAL A 16 -4.32 -5.51 15.10
C VAL A 16 -3.26 -5.67 14.01
N ALA A 17 -3.35 -6.75 13.24
CA ALA A 17 -2.47 -6.95 12.10
C ALA A 17 -2.69 -5.77 11.16
N GLN A 18 -1.67 -4.92 11.02
CA GLN A 18 -1.73 -3.77 10.14
C GLN A 18 -1.74 -4.29 8.70
N SER A 19 -2.85 -4.07 7.97
CA SER A 19 -3.01 -4.59 6.61
C SER A 19 -1.99 -3.97 5.67
N ALA A 20 -1.07 -4.74 5.11
CA ALA A 20 -0.09 -4.19 4.18
C ALA A 20 -0.76 -3.46 2.99
N ILE A 21 -0.12 -2.40 2.51
CA ILE A 21 -0.54 -1.60 1.36
C ILE A 21 0.35 -1.95 0.18
N ALA A 22 -0.26 -2.41 -0.90
CA ALA A 22 0.43 -2.69 -2.14
C ALA A 22 0.50 -1.43 -3.02
N ILE A 23 1.63 -1.27 -3.71
CA ILE A 23 1.87 -0.19 -4.66
C ILE A 23 2.20 -0.79 -6.03
N GLY A 24 1.69 -0.19 -7.09
CA GLY A 24 1.87 -0.70 -8.44
C GLY A 24 1.56 0.30 -9.54
N ASN A 25 1.47 -0.19 -10.77
CA ASN A 25 1.20 0.60 -11.96
C ASN A 25 -0.03 0.04 -12.70
N GLN A 26 -0.98 0.91 -13.08
CA GLN A 26 -2.02 0.55 -14.03
C GLN A 26 -1.45 0.50 -15.45
N ILE A 27 -1.78 -0.56 -16.18
CA ILE A 27 -1.49 -0.70 -17.62
C ILE A 27 -2.80 -0.57 -18.38
N ARG A 28 -2.94 0.49 -19.18
CA ARG A 28 -4.11 0.77 -20.05
C ARG A 28 -3.73 0.70 -21.51
N GLU A 29 -4.56 0.12 -22.36
CA GLU A 29 -4.43 0.34 -23.80
C GLU A 29 -4.80 1.78 -24.15
N GLY A 30 -3.88 2.51 -24.80
CA GLY A 30 -4.17 3.82 -25.40
C GLY A 30 -4.47 5.00 -24.45
N GLY A 31 -4.11 4.93 -23.17
CA GLY A 31 -4.42 5.99 -22.19
C GLY A 31 -3.29 6.29 -21.19
N THR A 32 -3.52 7.28 -20.32
CA THR A 32 -2.59 7.62 -19.23
C THR A 32 -2.52 6.51 -18.18
N HIS A 33 -1.32 6.01 -17.92
CA HIS A 33 -1.04 5.03 -16.87
C HIS A 33 -0.81 5.74 -15.54
N TYR A 34 -1.15 5.10 -14.43
CA TYR A 34 -1.06 5.67 -13.09
C TYR A 34 -0.26 4.76 -12.16
N ASN A 35 0.57 5.36 -11.31
CA ASN A 35 1.00 4.73 -10.06
C ASN A 35 -0.22 4.65 -9.14
N VAL A 36 -0.48 3.49 -8.55
CA VAL A 36 -1.66 3.21 -7.73
C VAL A 36 -1.31 2.49 -6.43
N ALA A 37 -2.18 2.66 -5.44
CA ALA A 37 -2.12 1.96 -4.16
C ALA A 37 -3.42 1.19 -3.90
N TRP A 38 -3.34 0.07 -3.17
CA TRP A 38 -4.49 -0.67 -2.67
C TRP A 38 -4.13 -1.44 -1.41
N ILE A 39 -5.13 -1.87 -0.64
CA ILE A 39 -4.89 -2.75 0.52
C ILE A 39 -4.58 -4.16 0.00
N GLU A 40 -3.48 -4.75 0.47
CA GLU A 40 -3.10 -6.11 0.10
C GLU A 40 -4.21 -7.11 0.47
N GLY A 41 -4.53 -7.99 -0.48
CA GLY A 41 -5.66 -8.92 -0.37
C GLY A 41 -6.97 -8.38 -0.92
N ILE A 42 -7.10 -7.06 -1.15
CA ILE A 42 -8.21 -6.47 -1.91
C ILE A 42 -7.85 -6.46 -3.39
N ASN A 43 -8.83 -6.73 -4.26
CA ASN A 43 -8.64 -6.73 -5.70
C ASN A 43 -8.43 -5.28 -6.23
N PRO A 44 -7.24 -4.94 -6.78
CA PRO A 44 -6.98 -3.58 -7.26
C PRO A 44 -7.84 -3.19 -8.46
N CYS A 45 -8.36 -4.15 -9.21
CA CYS A 45 -9.24 -3.90 -10.35
C CYS A 45 -10.58 -3.23 -9.96
N GLN A 46 -10.91 -3.21 -8.66
CA GLN A 46 -12.15 -2.63 -8.13
C GLN A 46 -11.91 -1.47 -7.16
N ALA A 47 -10.73 -1.41 -6.54
CA ALA A 47 -10.52 -0.58 -5.34
C ALA A 47 -9.08 -0.05 -5.22
N ASP A 48 -8.39 0.14 -6.35
CA ASP A 48 -7.15 0.92 -6.32
C ASP A 48 -7.43 2.43 -6.22
N VAL A 49 -6.42 3.16 -5.77
CA VAL A 49 -6.44 4.63 -5.73
C VAL A 49 -5.22 5.15 -6.46
N ALA A 50 -5.43 6.19 -7.27
CA ALA A 50 -4.36 6.85 -7.99
C ALA A 50 -3.47 7.66 -7.04
N ILE A 51 -2.15 7.44 -7.13
CA ILE A 51 -1.12 8.28 -6.50
C ILE A 51 -0.74 9.41 -7.46
N GLY A 52 -0.61 9.09 -8.75
CA GLY A 52 -0.31 10.04 -9.81
C GLY A 52 0.04 9.35 -11.13
N PRO A 53 0.29 10.10 -12.21
CA PRO A 53 0.68 9.52 -13.50
C PRO A 53 1.94 8.67 -13.37
N GLU A 54 2.01 7.54 -14.09
CA GLU A 54 3.19 6.64 -14.12
C GLU A 54 4.44 7.36 -14.66
N SER A 55 4.27 8.34 -15.54
CA SER A 55 5.37 9.17 -16.05
C SER A 55 5.95 10.14 -15.01
N GLY A 56 5.31 10.29 -13.85
CA GLY A 56 5.71 11.22 -12.80
C GLY A 56 6.03 10.53 -11.49
N ARG A 57 6.65 11.27 -10.57
CA ARG A 57 7.07 10.75 -9.26
C ARG A 57 5.89 10.29 -8.42
N GLU A 58 6.00 9.16 -7.72
CA GLU A 58 5.04 8.68 -6.72
C GLU A 58 5.44 9.08 -5.29
N CYS A 59 6.75 9.26 -5.05
CA CYS A 59 7.23 9.75 -3.76
C CYS A 59 6.76 11.18 -3.46
N ASN A 60 6.48 11.45 -2.18
CA ASN A 60 5.99 12.72 -1.65
C ASN A 60 4.64 13.18 -2.24
N LYS A 61 3.93 12.30 -2.95
CA LYS A 61 2.54 12.54 -3.34
C LYS A 61 1.61 11.93 -2.30
N ASN A 62 0.67 12.74 -1.86
CA ASN A 62 -0.38 12.29 -0.96
C ASN A 62 -1.40 11.47 -1.76
N PHE A 63 -1.84 10.36 -1.19
CA PHE A 63 -2.96 9.58 -1.70
C PHE A 63 -3.82 9.11 -0.52
N ARG A 64 -5.13 9.03 -0.74
CA ARG A 64 -6.09 8.62 0.29
C ARG A 64 -6.54 7.19 0.06
N LEU A 65 -6.31 6.33 1.04
CA LEU A 65 -6.72 4.93 1.02
C LEU A 65 -7.42 4.59 2.32
N ASP A 66 -8.62 4.03 2.22
CA ASP A 66 -9.46 3.65 3.39
C ASP A 66 -9.58 4.77 4.45
N GLY A 67 -9.92 5.97 3.97
CA GLY A 67 -10.10 7.14 4.83
C GLY A 67 -8.82 7.77 5.40
N THR A 68 -7.64 7.18 5.15
CA THR A 68 -6.36 7.71 5.62
C THR A 68 -5.53 8.27 4.48
N ASP A 69 -4.94 9.45 4.68
CA ASP A 69 -3.99 10.06 3.76
C ASP A 69 -2.56 9.56 4.05
N TYR A 70 -1.91 9.04 3.02
CA TYR A 70 -0.55 8.49 3.06
C TYR A 70 0.35 9.16 2.02
N TYR A 71 1.66 8.98 2.18
CA TYR A 71 2.64 9.34 1.17
C TYR A 71 3.89 8.45 1.26
N LEU A 72 4.52 8.20 0.11
CA LEU A 72 5.74 7.39 0.00
C LEU A 72 6.99 8.24 0.21
N VAL A 73 8.00 7.69 0.90
CA VAL A 73 9.29 8.36 1.13
C VAL A 73 10.49 7.45 0.93
N GLY A 74 11.66 8.07 0.78
CA GLY A 74 12.94 7.36 0.65
C GLY A 74 13.17 6.73 -0.71
N CYS A 75 12.46 7.16 -1.75
CA CYS A 75 12.68 6.68 -3.12
C CYS A 75 14.14 6.85 -3.54
N THR A 76 14.76 5.74 -3.97
CA THR A 76 16.18 5.70 -4.32
C THR A 76 16.44 6.00 -5.79
N ASP A 77 15.39 6.08 -6.62
CA ASP A 77 15.52 6.43 -8.04
C ASP A 77 14.61 7.64 -8.40
N PRO A 78 14.98 8.87 -7.97
CA PRO A 78 14.13 10.04 -8.11
C PRO A 78 14.02 10.55 -9.56
N ASN A 79 14.83 10.02 -10.48
CA ASN A 79 14.96 10.53 -11.85
C ASN A 79 14.12 9.76 -12.87
N THR A 80 13.53 8.63 -12.49
CA THR A 80 12.52 7.93 -13.28
C THR A 80 11.14 8.17 -12.65
N GLY A 81 10.13 8.48 -13.48
CA GLY A 81 8.73 8.57 -13.01
C GLY A 81 8.17 7.22 -12.58
N TYR A 82 8.74 6.13 -13.10
CA TYR A 82 8.32 4.76 -12.81
C TYR A 82 9.27 4.09 -11.81
N ALA A 83 8.72 3.18 -11.00
CA ALA A 83 9.45 2.27 -10.11
C ALA A 83 10.51 2.96 -9.22
N GLN A 84 10.08 3.99 -8.47
CA GLN A 84 11.00 4.84 -7.70
C GLN A 84 11.62 4.18 -6.47
N ASN A 85 11.29 2.90 -6.21
CA ASN A 85 11.77 2.10 -5.08
C ASN A 85 11.58 2.81 -3.74
N PRO A 86 10.33 3.14 -3.37
CA PRO A 86 10.04 3.73 -2.08
C PRO A 86 10.47 2.79 -0.96
N GLN A 87 10.99 3.35 0.12
CA GLN A 87 11.53 2.58 1.25
C GLN A 87 10.55 2.56 2.42
N ARG A 88 9.66 3.55 2.52
CA ARG A 88 8.72 3.69 3.63
C ARG A 88 7.43 4.34 3.17
N LEU A 89 6.36 4.02 3.88
CA LEU A 89 5.07 4.69 3.79
C LEU A 89 4.79 5.44 5.09
N ARG A 90 4.30 6.67 5.00
CA ARG A 90 3.97 7.51 6.15
C ARG A 90 2.54 8.01 6.09
N ARG A 91 1.96 8.29 7.26
CA ARG A 91 0.67 8.95 7.38
C ARG A 91 0.87 10.46 7.25
N VAL A 92 0.03 11.13 6.48
CA VAL A 92 0.11 12.59 6.30
C VAL A 92 -0.25 13.33 7.60
N LYS A 93 -1.19 12.79 8.38
CA LYS A 93 -1.75 13.45 9.58
C LYS A 93 -0.69 13.86 10.62
N ASP A 94 0.28 13.00 10.88
CA ASP A 94 1.22 13.12 11.99
C ASP A 94 2.66 12.74 11.60
N ASP A 95 2.93 12.57 10.31
CA ASP A 95 4.18 12.07 9.77
C ASP A 95 4.61 10.68 10.30
N SER A 96 3.72 9.95 10.98
CA SER A 96 4.08 8.67 11.57
C SER A 96 4.42 7.62 10.51
N LEU A 97 5.37 6.74 10.83
CA LEU A 97 5.71 5.61 10.00
C LEU A 97 4.53 4.63 9.98
N TYR A 98 3.99 4.37 8.80
CA TYR A 98 3.03 3.30 8.60
C TYR A 98 3.73 1.94 8.53
N GLY A 99 4.78 1.86 7.71
CA GLY A 99 5.52 0.62 7.47
C GLY A 99 6.67 0.83 6.50
N THR A 100 7.55 -0.17 6.43
CA THR A 100 8.63 -0.23 5.43
C THR A 100 8.10 -0.79 4.12
N CYS A 101 8.62 -0.32 3.00
CA CYS A 101 8.25 -0.80 1.67
C CYS A 101 9.34 -1.74 1.13
N ALA A 102 8.92 -2.88 0.61
CA ALA A 102 9.80 -3.84 -0.04
C ALA A 102 9.36 -4.08 -1.50
N PRO A 103 10.30 -4.24 -2.44
CA PRO A 103 9.97 -4.67 -3.79
C PRO A 103 9.43 -6.11 -3.76
N VAL A 104 8.45 -6.37 -4.62
CA VAL A 104 7.96 -7.73 -4.87
C VAL A 104 8.34 -8.16 -6.28
N LYS A 105 8.34 -9.47 -6.53
CA LYS A 105 8.42 -9.99 -7.90
C LYS A 105 7.24 -9.40 -8.68
N LYS A 106 7.55 -8.70 -9.78
CA LYS A 106 6.56 -8.09 -10.67
C LYS A 106 5.45 -9.11 -10.94
N LYS A 107 4.24 -8.77 -10.52
CA LYS A 107 3.05 -9.61 -10.68
C LYS A 107 1.99 -8.78 -11.38
N GLU A 108 1.69 -9.14 -12.60
CA GLU A 108 0.54 -8.61 -13.31
C GLU A 108 -0.73 -9.24 -12.76
N ILE A 109 -1.72 -8.39 -12.54
CA ILE A 109 -3.06 -8.73 -12.11
C ILE A 109 -3.93 -8.39 -13.32
N ASP A 110 -4.31 -9.45 -14.04
CA ASP A 110 -5.26 -9.35 -15.14
C ASP A 110 -6.64 -9.06 -14.59
N CYS A 111 -7.19 -7.92 -14.99
CA CYS A 111 -8.47 -7.46 -14.51
C CYS A 111 -9.64 -7.87 -15.42
N LYS A 112 -9.43 -8.81 -16.37
CA LYS A 112 -10.46 -9.55 -17.13
C LYS A 112 -11.54 -8.65 -17.76
N GLY A 113 -11.11 -7.67 -18.55
CA GLY A 113 -12.02 -6.81 -19.34
C GLY A 113 -12.42 -5.50 -18.68
N SER A 114 -11.93 -5.20 -17.48
CA SER A 114 -11.91 -3.81 -17.00
C SER A 114 -10.89 -2.98 -17.79
N THR A 115 -11.01 -1.66 -17.69
CA THR A 115 -10.28 -0.68 -18.52
C THR A 115 -8.75 -0.73 -18.39
N HIS A 116 -8.19 -1.52 -17.46
CA HIS A 116 -6.75 -1.61 -17.17
C HIS A 116 -6.39 -2.91 -16.45
N ASN A 117 -5.15 -3.38 -16.64
CA ASN A 117 -4.46 -4.34 -15.76
C ASN A 117 -3.65 -3.59 -14.70
N VAL A 118 -3.20 -4.28 -13.66
CA VAL A 118 -2.35 -3.69 -12.61
C VAL A 118 -1.10 -4.53 -12.40
N VAL A 119 0.08 -3.90 -12.39
CA VAL A 119 1.34 -4.55 -12.04
C VAL A 119 1.75 -4.16 -10.64
N LYS A 120 1.77 -5.13 -9.73
CA LYS A 120 2.28 -4.94 -8.38
C LYS A 120 3.80 -4.81 -8.38
N ARG A 121 4.31 -3.80 -7.68
CA ARG A 121 5.73 -3.45 -7.58
C ARG A 121 6.25 -3.54 -6.14
N TYR A 122 5.46 -3.05 -5.18
CA TYR A 122 5.88 -2.93 -3.79
C TYR A 122 4.79 -3.38 -2.83
N LEU A 123 5.21 -3.72 -1.62
CA LEU A 123 4.34 -3.96 -0.47
C LEU A 123 4.89 -3.18 0.73
N CYS A 124 4.03 -2.39 1.37
CA CYS A 124 4.36 -1.52 2.50
C CYS A 124 3.52 -1.90 3.72
N GLY A 125 4.13 -2.29 4.83
CA GLY A 125 3.42 -2.71 6.05
C GLY A 125 4.36 -3.21 7.12
#